data_AF-A0A3B8W3M1-F1
#
_entry.id   AF-A0A3B8W3M1-F1
#
_cell.length_a   1.000
_cell.length_b   1.000
_cell.length_c   1.000
_cell.angle_alpha   90.00
_cell.angle_beta   90.00
_cell.angle_gamma   90.00
#
_symmetry.space_group_name_H-M   'P 1'
#
loop_
_entity.id
_entity.type
_entity.pdbx_description
1 polymer ?
#
loop_
_entity_poly.entity_id
_entity_poly.type
_entity_poly.pdbx_seq_one_letter_code
_entity_poly.pdbx_strand_id
1 'polypeptide(L)'
;MGFPGTTNRYYTSWEVAERRDIDNAVRINIRNLRQQAMLEEMLADPQVRIQYASKYAGSTNAYKNAIGTNWAINKRDFEGVKKQMQDELLAWSQKNCRSNYIEAIQTLETIV
;
A
#
# COMPACT_ATOMS: atom_id res chain seq x y z
N MET A 1 -14.24 12.11 -17.57
CA MET A 1 -12.82 12.51 -17.61
C MET A 1 -12.46 13.07 -16.22
N GLY A 2 -11.25 12.82 -15.70
CA GLY A 2 -10.84 13.24 -14.35
C GLY A 2 -9.32 13.14 -14.12
N PHE A 3 -8.86 13.35 -12.88
CA PHE A 3 -7.43 13.44 -12.53
C PHE A 3 -7.03 12.34 -11.51
N PRO A 4 -6.73 11.09 -11.96
CA PRO A 4 -6.30 10.04 -11.06
C PRO A 4 -4.91 10.36 -10.46
N GLY A 5 -4.75 10.16 -9.16
CA GLY A 5 -3.52 10.50 -8.44
C GLY A 5 -2.37 9.52 -8.65
N THR A 6 -2.52 8.27 -8.19
CA THR A 6 -1.40 7.30 -8.22
C THR A 6 -1.92 5.87 -8.33
N THR A 7 -1.22 5.06 -9.13
CA THR A 7 -1.44 3.61 -9.23
C THR A 7 -0.11 2.87 -9.32
N ASN A 8 -0.03 1.70 -8.71
CA ASN A 8 1.18 0.89 -8.63
C ASN A 8 1.05 -0.37 -9.50
N ARG A 9 0.73 -0.19 -10.78
CA ARG A 9 0.38 -1.31 -11.67
C ARG A 9 1.54 -2.28 -11.90
N TYR A 10 2.78 -1.80 -11.88
CA TYR A 10 3.98 -2.58 -12.21
C TYR A 10 4.78 -3.01 -10.98
N TYR A 11 4.18 -2.98 -9.79
CA TYR A 11 4.81 -3.58 -8.62
C TYR A 11 5.14 -5.05 -8.85
N THR A 12 6.31 -5.44 -8.37
CA THR A 12 6.74 -6.80 -8.14
C THR A 12 5.96 -7.43 -6.98
N SER A 13 6.02 -8.76 -6.84
CA SER A 13 5.44 -9.45 -5.68
C SER A 13 6.02 -8.93 -4.37
N TRP A 14 7.32 -8.61 -4.34
CA TRP A 14 8.01 -8.11 -3.16
C TRP A 14 7.52 -6.72 -2.76
N GLU A 15 7.36 -5.78 -3.70
CA GLU A 15 6.81 -4.45 -3.41
C GLU A 15 5.34 -4.52 -2.94
N VAL A 16 4.57 -5.52 -3.40
CA VAL A 16 3.22 -5.78 -2.87
C VAL A 16 3.29 -6.24 -1.41
N ALA A 17 4.21 -7.15 -1.09
CA ALA A 17 4.43 -7.63 0.27
C ALA A 17 4.92 -6.50 1.19
N GLU A 18 5.94 -5.75 0.78
CA GLU A 18 6.48 -4.58 1.51
C GLU A 18 5.37 -3.56 1.80
N ARG A 19 4.57 -3.22 0.78
CA ARG A 19 3.43 -2.31 0.96
C ARG A 19 2.43 -2.84 1.99
N ARG A 20 2.15 -4.15 1.99
CA ARG A 20 1.20 -4.78 2.91
C ARG A 20 1.73 -4.77 4.33
N ASP A 21 2.96 -5.24 4.50
CA ASP A 21 3.53 -5.66 5.79
C ASP A 21 4.28 -4.53 6.49
N ILE A 22 4.75 -3.53 5.75
CA ILE A 22 5.47 -2.38 6.28
C ILE A 22 4.59 -1.13 6.18
N ASP A 23 4.39 -0.58 5.00
CA ASP A 23 3.71 0.71 4.80
C ASP A 23 2.31 0.73 5.41
N ASN A 24 1.47 -0.22 4.99
CA ASN A 24 0.08 -0.27 5.42
C ASN A 24 -0.03 -0.71 6.88
N ALA A 25 0.75 -1.71 7.32
CA ALA A 25 0.72 -2.16 8.71
C ALA A 25 1.12 -1.06 9.69
N VAL A 26 2.24 -0.37 9.44
CA VAL A 26 2.68 0.77 10.26
C VAL A 26 1.64 1.88 10.23
N ARG A 27 1.10 2.22 9.06
CA ARG A 27 0.05 3.24 8.92
C ARG A 27 -1.20 2.89 9.72
N ILE A 28 -1.63 1.63 9.69
CA ILE A 28 -2.80 1.14 10.44
C ILE A 28 -2.53 1.30 11.94
N ASN A 29 -1.42 0.75 12.43
CA ASN A 29 -1.11 0.73 13.86
C ASN A 29 -0.99 2.14 14.45
N ILE A 30 -0.18 3.00 13.82
CA ILE A 30 0.07 4.35 14.33
C ILE A 30 -1.19 5.23 14.23
N ARG A 31 -1.94 5.12 13.14
CA ARG A 31 -3.15 5.94 12.97
C ARG A 31 -4.30 5.48 13.85
N ASN A 32 -4.40 4.19 14.17
CA ASN A 32 -5.39 3.70 15.12
C ASN A 32 -5.20 4.37 16.49
N LEU A 33 -3.98 4.30 17.04
CA LEU A 33 -3.65 4.93 18.32
C LEU A 33 -3.92 6.44 18.30
N ARG A 34 -3.43 7.13 17.26
CA ARG A 34 -3.65 8.58 17.10
C ARG A 34 -5.14 8.94 17.03
N GLN A 35 -5.93 8.18 16.29
CA GLN A 35 -7.36 8.45 16.12
C GLN A 35 -8.14 8.20 17.39
N GLN A 36 -7.79 7.17 18.18
CA GLN A 36 -8.42 6.91 19.46
C GLN A 36 -8.23 8.11 20.41
N ALA A 37 -6.98 8.55 20.61
CA ALA A 37 -6.68 9.69 21.46
C ALA A 37 -7.34 10.99 20.95
N MET A 38 -7.30 11.25 19.64
CA MET A 38 -7.96 12.42 19.08
C MET A 38 -9.48 12.39 19.25
N LEU A 39 -10.11 11.22 19.07
CA LEU A 39 -11.56 11.09 19.15
C LEU A 39 -12.05 11.34 20.58
N GLU A 40 -11.34 10.82 21.58
CA GLU A 40 -11.66 11.04 23.00
C GLU A 40 -11.73 12.53 23.34
N GLU A 41 -10.68 13.29 23.00
CA GLU A 41 -10.63 14.74 23.22
C GLU A 41 -11.70 15.51 22.43
N MET A 42 -11.97 15.09 21.18
CA MET A 42 -13.01 15.69 20.35
C MET A 42 -14.43 15.41 20.86
N LEU A 43 -14.64 14.31 21.60
CA LEU A 43 -15.93 14.01 22.22
C LEU A 43 -16.10 14.75 23.55
N ALA A 44 -15.00 15.04 24.25
CA ALA A 44 -15.01 15.78 25.51
C ALA A 44 -15.28 17.28 25.33
N ASP A 45 -14.75 17.92 24.28
CA ASP A 45 -14.89 19.37 24.06
C ASP A 45 -15.33 19.72 22.61
N PRO A 46 -16.50 20.38 22.43
CA PRO A 46 -16.95 20.89 21.12
C PRO A 46 -15.95 21.83 20.42
N GLN A 47 -15.17 22.63 21.15
CA GLN A 47 -14.16 23.51 20.57
C GLN A 47 -13.02 22.70 19.95
N VAL A 48 -12.48 21.73 20.69
CA VAL A 48 -11.45 20.79 20.18
C VAL A 48 -11.99 20.02 18.98
N ARG A 49 -13.25 19.58 19.02
CA ARG A 49 -13.92 18.92 17.90
C ARG A 49 -13.83 19.74 16.61
N ILE A 50 -14.17 21.03 16.67
CA ILE A 50 -14.13 21.92 15.50
C ILE A 50 -12.69 22.09 15.00
N GLN A 51 -11.73 22.30 15.92
CA GLN A 51 -10.32 22.50 15.59
C GLN A 51 -9.67 21.28 14.92
N TYR A 52 -10.08 20.07 15.31
CA TYR A 52 -9.45 18.81 14.88
C TYR A 52 -10.26 17.99 13.87
N ALA A 53 -11.51 18.37 13.57
CA ALA A 53 -12.38 17.63 12.64
C ALA A 53 -11.70 17.29 11.30
N SER A 54 -11.11 18.28 10.63
CA SER A 54 -10.43 18.07 9.33
C SER A 54 -9.21 17.15 9.46
N LYS A 55 -8.42 17.31 10.53
CA LYS A 55 -7.24 16.47 10.81
C LYS A 55 -7.65 15.02 11.07
N TYR A 56 -8.74 14.81 11.83
CA TYR A 56 -9.28 13.48 12.12
C TYR A 56 -9.81 12.79 10.86
N ALA A 57 -10.61 13.51 10.05
CA ALA A 57 -11.18 12.99 8.81
C ALA A 57 -10.10 12.59 7.80
N GLY A 58 -9.10 13.45 7.58
CA GLY A 58 -7.95 13.14 6.73
C GLY A 58 -7.13 11.96 7.27
N SER A 59 -7.01 11.84 8.61
CA SER A 59 -6.35 10.70 9.23
C SER A 59 -7.07 9.38 8.91
N THR A 60 -8.39 9.39 9.08
CA THR A 60 -9.29 8.25 8.91
C THR A 60 -9.35 7.75 7.48
N ASN A 61 -9.31 8.65 6.50
CA ASN A 61 -9.35 8.27 5.08
C ASN A 61 -8.17 7.36 4.69
N ALA A 62 -6.94 7.78 4.97
CA ALA A 62 -5.77 6.97 4.63
C ALA A 62 -5.63 5.71 5.50
N TYR A 63 -6.15 5.75 6.74
CA TYR A 63 -6.24 4.58 7.62
C TYR A 63 -7.16 3.49 7.04
N LYS A 64 -8.40 3.86 6.68
CA LYS A 64 -9.37 2.92 6.07
C LYS A 64 -8.90 2.43 4.70
N ASN A 65 -8.24 3.29 3.92
CA ASN A 65 -7.64 2.90 2.65
C ASN A 65 -6.56 1.82 2.83
N ALA A 66 -5.69 1.93 3.84
CA ALA A 66 -4.67 0.91 4.13
C ALA A 66 -5.30 -0.42 4.55
N ILE A 67 -6.33 -0.39 5.42
CA ILE A 67 -7.09 -1.60 5.81
C ILE A 67 -7.69 -2.27 4.57
N GLY A 68 -8.41 -1.49 3.75
CA GLY A 68 -9.05 -2.01 2.53
C GLY A 68 -8.04 -2.55 1.52
N THR A 69 -6.87 -1.90 1.40
CA THR A 69 -5.79 -2.35 0.52
C THR A 69 -5.22 -3.69 0.98
N ASN A 70 -4.88 -3.83 2.27
CA ASN A 70 -4.38 -5.10 2.81
C ASN A 70 -5.42 -6.22 2.70
N TRP A 71 -6.69 -5.91 3.01
CA TRP A 71 -7.78 -6.86 2.81
C TRP A 71 -7.88 -7.32 1.35
N ALA A 72 -7.79 -6.40 0.39
CA ALA A 72 -7.84 -6.74 -1.03
C ALA A 72 -6.63 -7.55 -1.49
N ILE A 73 -5.42 -7.19 -1.06
CA ILE A 73 -4.18 -7.94 -1.33
C ILE A 73 -4.36 -9.40 -0.91
N ASN A 74 -4.83 -9.63 0.32
CA ASN A 74 -5.01 -10.97 0.86
C ASN A 74 -6.18 -11.71 0.20
N LYS A 75 -7.30 -11.02 -0.07
CA LYS A 75 -8.50 -11.65 -0.64
C LYS A 75 -8.32 -12.06 -2.11
N ARG A 76 -7.47 -11.32 -2.85
CA ARG A 76 -7.28 -11.49 -4.30
C ARG A 76 -5.91 -12.06 -4.67
N ASP A 77 -5.08 -12.36 -3.67
CA ASP A 77 -3.71 -12.83 -3.85
C ASP A 77 -2.92 -11.96 -4.85
N PHE A 78 -2.89 -10.64 -4.60
CA PHE A 78 -2.19 -9.74 -5.50
C PHE A 78 -0.68 -10.00 -5.56
N GLU A 79 -0.10 -10.52 -4.48
CA GLU A 79 1.29 -10.95 -4.45
C GLU A 79 1.52 -12.09 -5.44
N GLY A 80 0.69 -13.14 -5.42
CA GLY A 80 0.74 -14.24 -6.39
C GLY A 80 0.47 -13.79 -7.83
N VAL A 81 -0.49 -12.89 -8.05
CA VAL A 81 -0.76 -12.32 -9.38
C VAL A 81 0.46 -11.57 -9.91
N LYS A 82 1.15 -10.77 -9.08
CA LYS A 82 2.37 -10.07 -9.51
C LYS A 82 3.52 -11.01 -9.77
N LYS A 83 3.68 -12.03 -8.94
CA LYS A 83 4.67 -13.09 -9.14
C LYS A 83 4.48 -13.77 -10.49
N GLN A 84 3.25 -14.14 -10.84
CA GLN A 84 2.95 -14.73 -12.15
C GLN A 84 3.36 -13.80 -13.31
N MET A 85 3.06 -12.50 -13.21
CA MET A 85 3.46 -11.53 -14.24
C MET A 85 4.99 -11.41 -14.36
N GLN A 86 5.71 -11.49 -13.24
CA GLN A 86 7.19 -11.51 -13.24
C GLN A 86 7.71 -12.78 -13.91
N ASP A 87 7.15 -13.95 -13.58
CA ASP A 87 7.56 -15.23 -14.15
C ASP A 87 7.32 -15.28 -15.67
N GLU A 88 6.18 -14.76 -16.13
CA GLU A 88 5.87 -14.62 -17.56
C GLU A 88 6.87 -13.71 -18.29
N LEU A 89 7.27 -12.59 -17.65
CA LEU A 89 8.28 -11.68 -18.19
C LEU A 89 9.66 -12.35 -18.25
N LEU A 90 10.05 -13.10 -17.23
CA LEU A 90 11.31 -13.84 -17.19
C LEU A 90 11.35 -14.95 -18.25
N ALA A 91 10.27 -15.71 -18.40
CA ALA A 91 10.18 -16.75 -19.44
C ALA A 91 10.27 -16.13 -20.85
N TRP A 92 9.57 -15.02 -21.07
CA TRP A 92 9.65 -14.29 -22.34
C TRP A 92 11.05 -13.73 -22.60
N SER A 93 11.71 -13.17 -21.58
CA SER A 93 13.02 -12.55 -21.74
C SER A 93 14.11 -13.59 -22.05
N GLN A 94 14.06 -14.76 -21.41
CA GLN A 94 14.93 -15.90 -21.71
C GLN A 94 14.76 -16.37 -23.16
N LYS A 95 13.51 -16.54 -23.61
CA LYS A 95 13.20 -16.96 -24.99
C LYS A 95 13.71 -15.97 -26.05
N ASN A 96 13.74 -14.67 -25.72
CA ASN A 96 14.15 -13.60 -26.65
C ASN A 96 15.57 -13.09 -26.40
N CYS A 97 16.36 -13.79 -25.58
CA CYS A 97 17.75 -13.42 -25.24
C CYS A 97 17.90 -11.98 -24.70
N ARG A 98 16.99 -11.53 -23.82
CA ARG A 98 16.99 -10.20 -23.20
C ARG A 98 17.38 -10.27 -21.72
N SER A 99 18.69 -10.29 -21.42
CA SER A 99 19.20 -10.45 -20.03
C SER A 99 18.85 -9.30 -19.10
N ASN A 100 18.68 -8.08 -19.64
CA ASN A 100 18.41 -6.87 -18.86
C ASN A 100 17.16 -6.95 -17.97
N TYR A 101 16.14 -7.73 -18.36
CA TYR A 101 14.93 -7.91 -17.54
C TYR A 101 15.18 -8.82 -16.33
N ILE A 102 16.05 -9.82 -16.48
CA ILE A 102 16.45 -10.71 -15.39
C ILE A 102 17.24 -9.91 -14.36
N GLU A 103 18.22 -9.13 -14.83
CA GLU A 103 19.03 -8.24 -13.99
C GLU A 103 18.16 -7.22 -13.25
N ALA A 104 17.18 -6.61 -13.93
CA ALA A 104 16.29 -5.63 -13.30
C ALA A 104 15.43 -6.25 -12.19
N ILE A 105 14.85 -7.44 -12.42
CA ILE A 105 14.04 -8.14 -11.42
C ILE A 105 14.90 -8.54 -10.21
N GLN A 106 16.08 -9.10 -10.43
CA GLN A 106 17.01 -9.43 -9.34
C GLN A 106 17.45 -8.20 -8.56
N THR A 107 17.70 -7.08 -9.23
CA THR A 107 18.05 -5.82 -8.57
C THR A 107 16.92 -5.36 -7.64
N LEU A 108 15.67 -5.41 -8.10
CA LEU A 108 14.51 -5.04 -7.29
C LEU A 108 14.36 -5.93 -6.05
N GLU A 109 14.60 -7.23 -6.17
CA GLU A 109 14.57 -8.16 -5.03
C GLU A 109 15.59 -7.78 -3.95
N THR A 110 16.74 -7.22 -4.31
CA THR A 110 17.78 -6.86 -3.34
C THR A 110 17.54 -5.52 -2.63
N ILE A 111 16.67 -4.67 -3.19
CA ILE A 111 16.43 -3.31 -2.69
C ILE A 111 15.18 -3.25 -1.81
N VAL A 112 14.22 -4.16 -2.04
CA VAL A 112 12.95 -4.30 -1.29
C VAL A 112 13.18 -5.16 -0.05
#